data_AF-A0A662TPH2-F1
#
_entry.id   AF-A0A662TPH2-F1
#
_cell.length_a   1.000
_cell.length_b   1.000
_cell.length_c   1.000
_cell.angle_alpha   90.00
_cell.angle_beta   90.00
_cell.angle_gamma   90.00
#
_symmetry.space_group_name_H-M   'P 1'
#
loop_
_entity.id
_entity.type
_entity.pdbx_description
1 polymer ?
#
loop_
_entity_poly.entity_id
_entity_poly.type
_entity_poly.pdbx_seq_one_letter_code
_entity_poly.pdbx_strand_id
1 'polypeptide(L)'
;MKVLKILKGLLKGELFVDRIKAKEAEVQKLKAGKHTVDIENTYIHISGATPYVRFEGTETGAADKGIKEDSGTLKIYDFSAASNVMDIEAHASRHAHGGADALADNALRFSQIDKVFGTESTVTVTAGSTSTISKGVFLVSLGANTKVEYSPDGGTTWRLLIPAGEGGVVISDGSNVRLNNTGTSDETSYLLPVQ
;
A
#
# COMPACT_ATOMS: atom_id res chain seq x y z
N MET A 1 -19.66 50.98 26.37
CA MET A 1 -19.04 49.87 27.14
C MET A 1 -17.96 49.09 26.35
N LYS A 2 -18.14 48.86 25.03
CA LYS A 2 -17.17 48.16 24.16
C LYS A 2 -15.77 48.82 24.12
N VAL A 3 -15.72 50.15 24.01
CA VAL A 3 -14.48 50.94 23.98
C VAL A 3 -13.68 50.82 25.29
N LEU A 4 -14.35 50.81 26.45
CA LEU A 4 -13.68 50.68 27.75
C LEU A 4 -13.07 49.28 27.96
N LYS A 5 -13.67 48.24 27.38
CA LYS A 5 -13.15 46.86 27.41
C LYS A 5 -11.89 46.71 26.54
N ILE A 6 -11.90 47.30 25.34
CA ILE A 6 -10.73 47.36 24.45
C ILE A 6 -9.60 48.14 25.12
N LEU A 7 -9.88 49.31 25.71
CA LEU A 7 -8.87 50.13 26.38
C LEU A 7 -8.22 49.41 27.57
N LYS A 8 -9.03 48.76 28.41
CA LYS A 8 -8.56 47.98 29.56
C LYS A 8 -7.77 46.72 29.15
N GLY A 9 -8.15 46.08 28.04
CA GLY A 9 -7.39 44.98 27.45
C GLY A 9 -6.03 45.44 26.95
N LEU A 10 -5.98 46.56 26.21
CA LEU A 10 -4.73 47.13 25.69
C LEU A 10 -3.73 47.44 26.81
N LEU A 11 -4.22 47.98 27.94
CA LEU A 11 -3.43 48.23 29.15
C LEU A 11 -2.87 46.94 29.81
N LYS A 12 -3.46 45.77 29.51
CA LYS A 12 -3.03 44.45 29.98
C LYS A 12 -2.29 43.63 28.92
N GLY A 13 -2.04 44.18 27.74
CA GLY A 13 -1.45 43.45 26.61
C GLY A 13 -2.41 42.53 25.85
N GLU A 14 -3.72 42.63 26.11
CA GLU A 14 -4.77 41.86 25.43
C GLU A 14 -5.39 42.68 24.29
N LEU A 15 -5.32 42.17 23.06
CA LEU A 15 -5.95 42.81 21.90
C LEU A 15 -7.25 42.07 21.55
N PHE A 16 -8.39 42.72 21.78
CA PHE A 16 -9.71 42.19 21.41
C PHE A 16 -10.15 42.77 20.06
N VAL A 17 -10.14 41.96 18.99
CA VAL A 17 -10.63 42.37 17.67
C VAL A 17 -11.70 41.40 17.17
N ASP A 18 -12.86 41.91 16.78
CA ASP A 18 -13.96 41.08 16.25
C ASP A 18 -13.69 40.61 14.80
N ARG A 19 -12.93 41.39 14.04
CA ARG A 19 -12.52 41.08 12.66
C ARG A 19 -11.37 41.97 12.22
N ILE A 20 -10.32 41.38 11.66
CA ILE A 20 -9.27 42.14 10.99
C ILE A 20 -9.50 42.02 9.48
N LYS A 21 -9.78 43.13 8.79
CA LYS A 21 -9.89 43.20 7.33
C LYS A 21 -8.78 44.11 6.80
N ALA A 22 -7.88 43.60 5.98
CA ALA A 22 -6.92 44.41 5.23
C ALA A 22 -7.36 44.54 3.76
N LYS A 23 -7.05 45.67 3.12
CA LYS A 23 -7.12 45.81 1.65
C LYS A 23 -6.10 44.84 1.02
N GLU A 24 -6.39 44.40 -0.21
CA GLU A 24 -5.87 43.22 -0.94
C GLU A 24 -4.34 42.99 -0.99
N ALA A 25 -3.49 43.84 -0.41
CA ALA A 25 -2.03 43.76 -0.49
C ALA A 25 -1.28 43.70 0.86
N GLU A 26 -1.95 43.71 2.02
CA GLU A 26 -1.24 43.66 3.32
C GLU A 26 -1.26 42.26 3.95
N VAL A 27 -0.08 41.66 4.06
CA VAL A 27 0.15 40.42 4.82
C VAL A 27 -0.02 40.71 6.31
N GLN A 28 -1.07 40.18 6.92
CA GLN A 28 -1.21 40.19 8.38
C GLN A 28 -0.33 39.09 8.98
N LYS A 29 0.83 39.48 9.52
CA LYS A 29 1.72 38.55 10.22
C LYS A 29 1.33 38.49 11.69
N LEU A 30 0.89 37.33 12.15
CA LEU A 30 0.88 37.02 13.58
C LEU A 30 2.29 36.59 13.98
N LYS A 31 3.00 37.43 14.75
CA LYS A 31 4.36 37.14 15.21
C LYS A 31 4.34 36.83 16.70
N ALA A 32 4.73 35.62 17.09
CA ALA A 32 4.86 35.23 18.50
C ALA A 32 6.31 35.02 18.95
N GLY A 33 7.31 35.17 18.07
CA GLY A 33 8.72 35.00 18.44
C GLY A 33 9.00 33.58 18.94
N LYS A 34 9.49 33.44 20.18
CA LYS A 34 9.76 32.15 20.84
C LYS A 34 8.55 31.56 21.59
N HIS A 35 7.39 32.22 21.50
CA HIS A 35 6.18 31.81 22.20
C HIS A 35 5.25 31.00 21.29
N THR A 36 4.46 30.11 21.90
CA THR A 36 3.40 29.35 21.23
C THR A 36 2.28 30.28 20.77
N VAL A 37 1.69 29.96 19.62
CA VAL A 37 0.42 30.57 19.17
C VAL A 37 -0.66 29.50 19.26
N ASP A 38 -1.60 29.69 20.18
CA ASP A 38 -2.78 28.85 20.27
C ASP A 38 -3.95 29.48 19.49
N ILE A 39 -4.59 28.69 18.63
CA ILE A 39 -5.76 29.10 17.85
C ILE A 39 -6.94 28.22 18.26
N GLU A 40 -7.77 28.73 19.15
CA GLU A 40 -8.98 28.04 19.62
C GLU A 40 -10.16 28.31 18.66
N ASN A 41 -10.18 27.60 17.53
CA ASN A 41 -11.28 27.65 16.56
C ASN A 41 -11.70 26.25 16.12
N THR A 42 -12.93 26.11 15.62
CA THR A 42 -13.45 24.83 15.10
C THR A 42 -12.75 24.40 13.80
N TYR A 43 -12.33 25.35 12.97
CA TYR A 43 -11.58 25.07 11.74
C TYR A 43 -10.66 26.24 11.39
N ILE A 44 -9.65 25.94 10.57
CA ILE A 44 -8.81 26.91 9.89
C ILE A 44 -9.05 26.73 8.38
N HIS A 45 -9.44 27.79 7.68
CA HIS A 45 -9.63 27.75 6.23
C HIS A 45 -8.48 28.46 5.52
N ILE A 46 -7.72 27.69 4.74
CA ILE A 46 -6.58 28.16 3.95
C ILE A 46 -6.96 27.98 2.48
N SER A 47 -7.00 29.06 1.72
CA SER A 47 -7.42 29.04 0.31
C SER A 47 -6.51 29.90 -0.55
N GLY A 48 -6.38 29.52 -1.81
CA GLY A 48 -5.52 30.16 -2.80
C GLY A 48 -5.38 29.27 -4.03
N ALA A 49 -4.60 29.70 -5.03
CA ALA A 49 -4.37 28.89 -6.24
C ALA A 49 -3.57 27.60 -5.95
N THR A 50 -2.76 27.59 -4.89
CA THR A 50 -1.96 26.44 -4.45
C THR A 50 -1.70 26.56 -2.94
N PRO A 51 -2.71 26.29 -2.08
CA PRO A 51 -2.58 26.49 -0.65
C PRO A 51 -1.56 25.53 -0.03
N TYR A 52 -0.84 26.00 0.98
CA TYR A 52 0.11 25.17 1.74
C TYR A 52 0.28 25.64 3.18
N VAL A 53 0.76 24.73 4.03
CA VAL A 53 1.35 25.01 5.34
C VAL A 53 2.82 24.64 5.25
N ARG A 54 3.72 25.61 5.46
CA ARG A 54 5.18 25.44 5.35
C ARG A 54 5.81 25.52 6.73
N PHE A 55 6.72 24.59 6.99
CA PHE A 55 7.56 24.49 8.15
C PHE A 55 9.01 24.73 7.69
N GLU A 56 9.54 25.90 8.01
CA GLU A 56 10.88 26.35 7.62
C GLU A 56 11.77 26.40 8.87
N GLY A 57 12.72 25.47 8.97
CA GLY A 57 13.81 25.56 9.94
C GLY A 57 14.94 26.47 9.42
N THR A 58 15.70 27.07 10.33
CA THR A 58 16.80 28.01 9.98
C THR A 58 18.16 27.57 10.52
N GLU A 59 18.19 26.49 11.30
CA GLU A 59 19.37 25.83 11.83
C GLU A 59 20.12 25.02 10.77
N THR A 60 21.38 24.66 11.04
CA THR A 60 22.18 23.81 10.15
C THR A 60 21.51 22.44 9.99
N GLY A 61 21.26 22.03 8.74
CA GLY A 61 20.55 20.78 8.44
C GLY A 61 19.03 20.86 8.60
N ALA A 62 18.49 22.07 8.82
CA ALA A 62 17.06 22.31 8.86
C ALA A 62 16.35 21.79 7.61
N ALA A 63 15.14 21.31 7.83
CA ALA A 63 14.22 20.97 6.76
C ALA A 63 13.37 22.19 6.37
N ASP A 64 13.05 22.28 5.09
CA ASP A 64 12.04 23.20 4.59
C ASP A 64 10.96 22.41 3.86
N LYS A 65 9.92 22.06 4.61
CA LYS A 65 8.91 21.10 4.18
C LYS A 65 7.52 21.62 4.48
N GLY A 66 6.51 21.05 3.85
CA GLY A 66 5.14 21.42 4.18
C GLY A 66 4.10 20.50 3.61
N ILE A 67 2.87 20.79 4.00
CA ILE A 67 1.67 20.17 3.45
C ILE A 67 1.17 21.12 2.37
N LYS A 68 1.15 20.66 1.12
CA LYS A 68 0.83 21.48 -0.04
C LYS A 68 -0.21 20.78 -0.91
N GLU A 69 -1.17 21.54 -1.42
CA GLU A 69 -2.01 21.08 -2.51
C GLU A 69 -1.21 21.09 -3.82
N ASP A 70 -1.30 20.01 -4.58
CA ASP A 70 -0.60 19.89 -5.85
C ASP A 70 -1.41 19.05 -6.84
N SER A 71 -2.03 19.73 -7.81
CA SER A 71 -2.84 19.12 -8.87
C SER A 71 -4.05 18.35 -8.33
N GLY A 72 -4.69 18.88 -7.29
CA GLY A 72 -5.91 18.35 -6.69
C GLY A 72 -5.72 17.36 -5.55
N THR A 73 -4.48 17.00 -5.18
CA THR A 73 -4.18 16.12 -4.04
C THR A 73 -3.32 16.79 -2.98
N LEU A 74 -3.41 16.29 -1.75
CA LEU A 74 -2.58 16.73 -0.63
C LEU A 74 -1.24 15.97 -0.58
N LYS A 75 -0.13 16.72 -0.54
CA LYS A 75 1.23 16.15 -0.54
C LYS A 75 2.11 16.73 0.56
N ILE A 76 3.06 15.92 1.01
CA ILE A 76 4.25 16.42 1.71
C ILE A 76 5.24 16.88 0.64
N TYR A 77 5.55 18.17 0.66
CA TYR A 77 6.42 18.84 -0.31
C TYR A 77 7.73 19.28 0.36
N ASP A 78 8.85 19.10 -0.36
CA ASP A 78 10.14 19.69 -0.01
C ASP A 78 10.34 20.97 -0.82
N PHE A 79 10.33 22.11 -0.12
CA PHE A 79 10.45 23.42 -0.74
C PHE A 79 11.90 23.74 -1.13
N SER A 80 12.88 23.16 -0.43
CA SER A 80 14.31 23.30 -0.79
C SER A 80 14.65 22.53 -2.06
N ALA A 81 14.14 21.31 -2.19
CA ALA A 81 14.37 20.46 -3.37
C ALA A 81 13.34 20.69 -4.49
N ALA A 82 12.32 21.52 -4.25
CA ALA A 82 11.19 21.74 -5.15
C ALA A 82 10.57 20.43 -5.68
N SER A 83 10.31 19.48 -4.78
CA SER A 83 9.81 18.15 -5.16
C SER A 83 8.84 17.55 -4.15
N ASN A 84 8.02 16.61 -4.63
CA ASN A 84 7.09 15.84 -3.81
C ASN A 84 7.84 14.74 -3.04
N VAL A 85 7.67 14.71 -1.72
CA VAL A 85 8.23 13.67 -0.84
C VAL A 85 7.24 12.51 -0.67
N MET A 86 5.96 12.83 -0.52
CA MET A 86 4.91 11.85 -0.35
C MET A 86 3.57 12.41 -0.83
N ASP A 87 2.89 11.63 -1.67
CA ASP A 87 1.46 11.81 -1.91
C ASP A 87 0.67 11.07 -0.82
N ILE A 88 -0.15 11.81 -0.07
CA ILE A 88 -0.90 11.27 1.07
C ILE A 88 -2.08 10.43 0.58
N GLU A 89 -2.71 10.85 -0.52
CA GLU A 89 -3.90 10.21 -1.08
C GLU A 89 -3.54 8.95 -1.88
N ALA A 90 -2.35 8.92 -2.49
CA ALA A 90 -1.83 7.76 -3.20
C ALA A 90 -0.94 6.83 -2.35
N HIS A 91 -0.89 7.00 -1.02
CA HIS A 91 0.05 6.26 -0.16
C HIS A 91 -0.08 4.72 -0.30
N ALA A 92 -1.31 4.20 -0.40
CA ALA A 92 -1.54 2.76 -0.51
C ALA A 92 -0.87 2.14 -1.75
N SER A 93 -0.77 2.90 -2.85
CA SER A 93 -0.16 2.42 -4.10
C SER A 93 1.36 2.25 -3.99
N ARG A 94 2.02 2.88 -3.00
CA ARG A 94 3.47 2.78 -2.77
C ARG A 94 3.89 1.37 -2.33
N HIS A 95 2.98 0.62 -1.71
CA HIS A 95 3.21 -0.73 -1.19
C HIS A 95 2.96 -1.84 -2.24
N ALA A 96 2.51 -1.49 -3.45
CA ALA A 96 2.33 -2.46 -4.52
C ALA A 96 3.69 -3.02 -5.01
N HIS A 97 3.68 -4.20 -5.62
CA HIS A 97 4.88 -4.79 -6.21
C HIS A 97 5.49 -3.84 -7.27
N GLY A 98 6.74 -3.43 -7.09
CA GLY A 98 7.42 -2.44 -7.93
C GLY A 98 7.12 -0.97 -7.60
N GLY A 99 6.37 -0.69 -6.52
CA GLY A 99 6.13 0.66 -6.01
C GLY A 99 7.36 1.29 -5.33
N ALA A 100 7.26 2.58 -4.99
CA ALA A 100 8.34 3.31 -4.33
C ALA A 100 8.69 2.76 -2.94
N ASP A 101 7.73 2.13 -2.25
CA ASP A 101 7.92 1.41 -0.98
C ASP A 101 7.71 -0.10 -1.22
N ALA A 102 8.28 -0.64 -2.31
CA ALA A 102 8.25 -2.08 -2.55
C ALA A 102 8.83 -2.85 -1.36
N LEU A 103 8.24 -4.01 -1.07
CA LEU A 103 8.80 -4.95 -0.09
C LEU A 103 10.24 -5.30 -0.50
N ALA A 104 11.19 -5.00 0.39
CA ALA A 104 12.59 -5.34 0.18
C ALA A 104 12.79 -6.87 0.06
N ASP A 105 13.94 -7.27 -0.47
CA ASP A 105 14.32 -8.68 -0.53
C ASP A 105 14.21 -9.34 0.86
N ASN A 106 13.52 -10.48 0.93
CA ASN A 106 13.24 -11.21 2.18
C ASN A 106 12.42 -10.43 3.23
N ALA A 107 11.70 -9.36 2.85
CA ALA A 107 10.90 -8.57 3.79
C ALA A 107 9.71 -9.34 4.38
N LEU A 108 9.22 -10.38 3.70
CA LEU A 108 8.12 -11.22 4.20
C LEU A 108 8.66 -12.39 5.02
N ARG A 109 8.22 -12.45 6.28
CA ARG A 109 8.36 -13.60 7.16
C ARG A 109 7.11 -14.46 7.06
N PHE A 110 7.24 -15.77 7.29
CA PHE A 110 6.08 -16.66 7.30
C PHE A 110 5.00 -16.26 8.30
N SER A 111 5.34 -15.58 9.40
CA SER A 111 4.35 -15.06 10.36
C SER A 111 3.49 -13.92 9.81
N GLN A 112 3.92 -13.27 8.73
CA GLN A 112 3.18 -12.21 8.05
C GLN A 112 2.32 -12.75 6.90
N ILE A 113 2.51 -14.03 6.54
CA ILE A 113 1.76 -14.70 5.48
C ILE A 113 0.68 -15.51 6.20
N ASP A 114 -0.56 -15.03 6.16
CA ASP A 114 -1.71 -15.87 6.53
C ASP A 114 -1.70 -17.10 5.61
N LYS A 115 -2.01 -18.26 6.18
CA LYS A 115 -2.01 -19.52 5.44
C LYS A 115 -3.34 -20.16 5.71
N VAL A 116 -4.28 -19.90 4.81
CA VAL A 116 -5.60 -20.49 4.88
C VAL A 116 -5.83 -21.38 3.69
N PHE A 117 -6.62 -22.43 3.87
CA PHE A 117 -7.09 -23.22 2.75
C PHE A 117 -8.28 -22.53 2.11
N GLY A 118 -8.24 -22.38 0.79
CA GLY A 118 -9.41 -21.97 0.03
C GLY A 118 -10.39 -23.13 -0.17
N THR A 119 -11.26 -23.00 -1.15
CA THR A 119 -12.20 -24.07 -1.52
C THR A 119 -11.50 -25.14 -2.35
N GLU A 120 -11.64 -26.40 -1.95
CA GLU A 120 -11.12 -27.53 -2.73
C GLU A 120 -11.78 -27.59 -4.12
N SER A 121 -10.98 -27.88 -5.13
CA SER A 121 -11.41 -28.03 -6.51
C SER A 121 -11.05 -29.42 -7.02
N THR A 122 -11.86 -29.95 -7.94
CA THR A 122 -11.61 -31.23 -8.60
C THR A 122 -11.09 -31.01 -10.01
N VAL A 123 -10.08 -31.78 -10.41
CA VAL A 123 -9.58 -31.83 -11.78
C VAL A 123 -9.71 -33.25 -12.30
N THR A 124 -10.55 -33.44 -13.32
CA THR A 124 -10.65 -34.71 -14.05
C THR A 124 -9.64 -34.70 -15.19
N VAL A 125 -8.76 -35.71 -15.23
CA VAL A 125 -7.78 -35.91 -16.30
C VAL A 125 -8.16 -37.17 -17.06
N THR A 126 -8.45 -37.03 -18.34
CA THR A 126 -8.78 -38.16 -19.23
C THR A 126 -7.65 -39.18 -19.28
N ALA A 127 -7.99 -40.45 -19.53
CA ALA A 127 -7.01 -41.53 -19.71
C ALA A 127 -5.87 -41.13 -20.67
N GLY A 128 -4.62 -41.42 -20.28
CA GLY A 128 -3.42 -41.12 -21.07
C GLY A 128 -3.14 -39.63 -21.30
N SER A 129 -3.86 -38.72 -20.64
CA SER A 129 -3.78 -37.28 -20.86
C SER A 129 -3.11 -36.55 -19.69
N THR A 130 -2.84 -35.26 -19.90
CA THR A 130 -2.25 -34.38 -18.89
C THR A 130 -3.07 -33.11 -18.70
N SER A 131 -3.06 -32.54 -17.50
CA SER A 131 -3.68 -31.24 -17.20
C SER A 131 -2.72 -30.37 -16.39
N THR A 132 -2.42 -29.17 -16.89
CA THR A 132 -1.58 -28.21 -16.16
C THR A 132 -2.32 -27.70 -14.91
N ILE A 133 -1.59 -27.53 -13.81
CA ILE A 133 -2.12 -26.93 -12.58
C ILE A 133 -2.03 -25.41 -12.71
N SER A 134 -3.09 -24.70 -12.31
CA SER A 134 -3.11 -23.23 -12.32
C SER A 134 -2.04 -22.64 -11.39
N LYS A 135 -1.68 -21.37 -11.60
CA LYS A 135 -0.74 -20.66 -10.73
C LYS A 135 -1.22 -20.65 -9.27
N GLY A 136 -0.35 -21.03 -8.34
CA GLY A 136 -0.63 -21.04 -6.91
C GLY A 136 0.13 -22.12 -6.14
N VAL A 137 -0.17 -22.24 -4.85
CA VAL A 137 0.31 -23.32 -3.99
C VAL A 137 -0.87 -24.20 -3.64
N PHE A 138 -0.77 -25.50 -3.86
CA PHE A 138 -1.86 -26.44 -3.64
C PHE A 138 -1.41 -27.63 -2.80
N LEU A 139 -2.28 -28.07 -1.91
CA LEU A 139 -2.29 -29.44 -1.40
C LEU A 139 -3.05 -30.30 -2.42
N VAL A 140 -2.43 -31.39 -2.88
CA VAL A 140 -3.01 -32.28 -3.88
C VAL A 140 -3.26 -33.66 -3.30
N SER A 141 -4.35 -34.28 -3.74
CA SER A 141 -4.65 -35.70 -3.57
C SER A 141 -4.99 -36.27 -4.94
N LEU A 142 -4.23 -37.27 -5.39
CA LEU A 142 -4.26 -37.72 -6.77
C LEU A 142 -5.15 -38.95 -6.97
N GLY A 143 -5.73 -39.06 -8.18
CA GLY A 143 -6.31 -40.31 -8.66
C GLY A 143 -5.28 -41.43 -8.70
N ALA A 144 -5.73 -42.68 -8.63
CA ALA A 144 -4.88 -43.86 -8.44
C ALA A 144 -3.74 -44.00 -9.47
N ASN A 145 -3.99 -43.59 -10.72
CA ASN A 145 -3.05 -43.63 -11.83
C ASN A 145 -2.57 -42.23 -12.27
N THR A 146 -2.94 -41.19 -11.52
CA THR A 146 -2.55 -39.80 -11.79
C THR A 146 -1.34 -39.44 -10.95
N LYS A 147 -0.26 -38.98 -11.60
CA LYS A 147 0.97 -38.48 -10.96
C LYS A 147 1.13 -36.98 -11.17
N VAL A 148 1.96 -36.32 -10.35
CA VAL A 148 2.39 -34.93 -10.61
C VAL A 148 3.77 -34.93 -11.24
N GLU A 149 3.92 -34.13 -12.30
CA GLU A 149 5.21 -33.85 -12.92
C GLU A 149 5.51 -32.35 -12.87
N TYR A 150 6.78 -32.00 -12.69
CA TYR A 150 7.26 -30.63 -12.83
C TYR A 150 8.18 -30.50 -14.04
N SER A 151 8.24 -29.30 -14.59
CA SER A 151 9.14 -28.93 -15.68
C SER A 151 10.11 -27.83 -15.23
N PRO A 152 11.43 -28.06 -15.33
CA PRO A 152 12.43 -27.03 -15.04
C PRO A 152 12.70 -26.08 -16.21
N ASP A 153 12.10 -26.32 -17.39
CA ASP A 153 12.44 -25.69 -18.66
C ASP A 153 11.20 -25.25 -19.47
N GLY A 154 10.17 -24.77 -18.76
CA GLY A 154 9.00 -24.15 -19.38
C GLY A 154 8.09 -25.12 -20.13
N GLY A 155 8.04 -26.39 -19.73
CA GLY A 155 7.16 -27.42 -20.27
C GLY A 155 7.81 -28.35 -21.29
N THR A 156 9.13 -28.28 -21.48
CA THR A 156 9.85 -29.09 -22.48
C THR A 156 10.19 -30.48 -21.94
N THR A 157 10.80 -30.56 -20.76
CA THR A 157 11.07 -31.79 -20.03
C THR A 157 10.20 -31.87 -18.79
N TRP A 158 9.76 -33.10 -18.47
CA TRP A 158 8.88 -33.37 -17.35
C TRP A 158 9.51 -34.42 -16.46
N ARG A 159 9.59 -34.12 -15.16
CA ARG A 159 10.17 -34.99 -14.14
C ARG A 159 9.10 -35.33 -13.11
N LEU A 160 9.11 -36.58 -12.64
CA LEU A 160 8.21 -37.00 -11.57
C LEU A 160 8.44 -36.15 -10.31
N LEU A 161 7.36 -35.58 -9.77
CA LEU A 161 7.36 -34.86 -8.49
C LEU A 161 6.68 -35.67 -7.40
N ILE A 162 5.45 -36.14 -7.66
CA ILE A 162 4.63 -36.94 -6.75
C ILE A 162 4.19 -38.20 -7.50
N PRO A 163 4.43 -39.41 -6.96
CA PRO A 163 4.00 -40.68 -7.55
C PRO A 163 2.48 -40.77 -7.74
N ALA A 164 2.04 -41.76 -8.53
CA ALA A 164 0.63 -41.96 -8.81
C ALA A 164 -0.16 -42.36 -7.55
N GLY A 165 -1.37 -41.80 -7.37
CA GLY A 165 -2.25 -42.11 -6.24
C GLY A 165 -1.85 -41.48 -4.90
N GLU A 166 -0.77 -40.72 -4.86
CA GLU A 166 -0.26 -40.08 -3.63
C GLU A 166 -0.83 -38.67 -3.42
N GLY A 167 -0.37 -37.98 -2.38
CA GLY A 167 -0.68 -36.58 -2.12
C GLY A 167 0.52 -35.78 -1.63
N GLY A 168 0.46 -34.45 -1.74
CA GLY A 168 1.57 -33.59 -1.35
C GLY A 168 1.32 -32.10 -1.61
N VAL A 169 2.38 -31.30 -1.49
CA VAL A 169 2.34 -29.86 -1.80
C VAL A 169 2.97 -29.61 -3.16
N VAL A 170 2.30 -28.82 -3.99
CA VAL A 170 2.80 -28.37 -5.29
C VAL A 170 2.80 -26.85 -5.36
N ILE A 171 3.82 -26.29 -6.02
CA ILE A 171 3.95 -24.85 -6.26
C ILE A 171 4.01 -24.67 -7.77
N SER A 172 2.96 -24.08 -8.33
CA SER A 172 2.87 -23.87 -9.77
C SER A 172 2.86 -22.39 -10.15
N ASP A 173 3.53 -22.07 -11.25
CA ASP A 173 3.44 -20.79 -11.94
C ASP A 173 2.33 -20.75 -13.01
N GLY A 174 1.57 -21.84 -13.17
CA GLY A 174 0.54 -22.00 -14.20
C GLY A 174 1.02 -22.72 -15.46
N SER A 175 2.29 -23.11 -15.54
CA SER A 175 2.89 -23.77 -16.71
C SER A 175 3.88 -24.89 -16.36
N ASN A 176 4.51 -24.80 -15.19
CA ASN A 176 5.61 -25.67 -14.76
C ASN A 176 5.19 -26.97 -14.05
N VAL A 177 3.91 -27.15 -13.73
CA VAL A 177 3.42 -28.34 -13.01
C VAL A 177 2.16 -28.87 -13.70
N ARG A 178 2.08 -30.19 -13.88
CA ARG A 178 0.90 -30.85 -14.45
C ARG A 178 0.56 -32.15 -13.74
N LEU A 179 -0.71 -32.51 -13.81
CA LEU A 179 -1.22 -33.84 -13.59
C LEU A 179 -1.02 -34.67 -14.85
N ASN A 180 -0.65 -35.95 -14.70
CA ASN A 180 -0.49 -36.90 -15.79
C ASN A 180 -1.18 -38.21 -15.42
N ASN A 181 -2.29 -38.52 -16.07
CA ASN A 181 -3.01 -39.78 -15.87
C ASN A 181 -2.47 -40.84 -16.83
N THR A 182 -1.75 -41.82 -16.27
CA THR A 182 -1.19 -42.93 -17.05
C THR A 182 -2.10 -44.15 -17.12
N GLY A 183 -3.29 -44.07 -16.52
CA GLY A 183 -4.30 -45.11 -16.54
C GLY A 183 -5.08 -45.17 -17.85
N THR A 184 -6.00 -46.13 -17.91
CA THR A 184 -6.89 -46.36 -19.06
C THR A 184 -8.30 -45.79 -18.88
N SER A 185 -8.58 -45.19 -17.73
CA SER A 185 -9.84 -44.52 -17.41
C SER A 185 -9.60 -43.08 -16.98
N ASP A 186 -10.62 -42.24 -17.14
CA ASP A 186 -10.63 -40.90 -16.58
C ASP A 186 -10.51 -40.96 -15.06
N GLU A 187 -9.71 -40.06 -14.49
CA GLU A 187 -9.49 -40.00 -13.05
C GLU A 187 -9.65 -38.58 -12.54
N THR A 188 -10.11 -38.45 -11.30
CA THR A 188 -10.26 -37.17 -10.64
C THR A 188 -9.22 -37.01 -9.53
N SER A 189 -8.57 -35.86 -9.51
CA SER A 189 -7.67 -35.42 -8.44
C SER A 189 -8.24 -34.18 -7.76
N TYR A 190 -7.85 -33.95 -6.51
CA TYR A 190 -8.34 -32.86 -5.67
C TYR A 190 -7.21 -31.87 -5.42
N LEU A 191 -7.50 -30.58 -5.60
CA LEU A 191 -6.57 -29.47 -5.44
C LEU A 191 -7.16 -28.49 -4.41
N LEU A 192 -6.51 -28.42 -3.24
CA LEU A 192 -6.85 -27.48 -2.18
C LEU A 192 -5.86 -26.29 -2.22
N PRO A 193 -6.26 -25.09 -2.67
CA PRO A 193 -5.37 -23.95 -2.73
C PRO A 193 -5.01 -23.43 -1.33
N VAL A 194 -3.76 -23.00 -1.16
CA VAL A 194 -3.33 -22.17 -0.03
C VAL A 194 -3.45 -20.70 -0.44
N GLN A 195 -4.12 -19.90 0.38
CA GLN A 195 -4.34 -18.45 0.21
C GLN A 195 -3.67 -17.67 1.33
#